data_AF-A0A1X6MKN5-F1
#
_entry.id   AF-A0A1X6MKN5-F1
#
_cell.length_a   1.000
_cell.length_b   1.000
_cell.length_c   1.000
_cell.angle_alpha   90.00
_cell.angle_beta   90.00
_cell.angle_gamma   90.00
#
_symmetry.space_group_name_H-M   'P 1'
#
loop_
_entity.id
_entity.type
_entity.pdbx_description
1 polymer ?
#
loop_
_entity_poly.entity_id
_entity_poly.type
_entity_poly.pdbx_seq_one_letter_code
_entity_poly.pdbx_strand_id
1 'polypeptide(L)'
;MATAAVHQPHDVPTTMNYYIPIGEDAPYRYVQSPPEGVPLHNIGREPHPVVVHNVRGHEADFLIDTTGFQYVKHVSAEKEFDDEKRITDVYYKEVEELLKKEVGAKRVFIFDHTIRRGPAELVHIDQTYDASVKRVQYHLGDEADRLLQGRVRIINVWRPIHHPAAHKPLAVSDWRFLDETHDLVPARLIYPHREGSTFSVRYNPKHQWYYLSNQTPEEVLLIKCYDSDVDKARLTPHTAFPDTTSPPEAPHRESIEVRCLVFDRE
;
A
#
# COMPACT_ATOMS: atom_id res chain seq x y z
N MET A 1 -31.86 -8.08 13.02
CA MET A 1 -30.58 -7.89 12.33
C MET A 1 -30.88 -7.27 10.99
N ALA A 2 -30.57 -5.99 10.81
CA ALA A 2 -30.71 -5.35 9.51
C ALA A 2 -29.60 -5.90 8.62
N THR A 3 -29.97 -6.63 7.58
CA THR A 3 -29.06 -6.98 6.49
C THR A 3 -28.58 -5.67 5.88
N ALA A 4 -27.34 -5.27 6.17
CA ALA A 4 -26.69 -4.17 5.46
C ALA A 4 -26.84 -4.45 3.96
N ALA A 5 -27.39 -3.50 3.21
CA ALA A 5 -27.59 -3.65 1.78
C ALA A 5 -26.21 -3.92 1.15
N VAL A 6 -26.02 -5.12 0.60
CA VAL A 6 -24.80 -5.46 -0.13
C VAL A 6 -24.82 -4.64 -1.41
N HIS A 7 -23.95 -3.65 -1.50
CA HIS A 7 -23.79 -2.85 -2.71
C HIS A 7 -23.44 -3.76 -3.88
N GLN A 8 -24.09 -3.55 -5.03
CA GLN A 8 -23.76 -4.33 -6.22
C GLN A 8 -22.35 -3.97 -6.68
N PRO A 9 -21.54 -4.95 -7.10
CA PRO A 9 -20.22 -4.68 -7.67
C PRO A 9 -20.32 -3.78 -8.91
N HIS A 10 -19.55 -2.69 -8.97
CA HIS A 10 -19.59 -1.71 -10.06
C HIS A 10 -18.26 -0.96 -10.18
N ASP A 11 -18.00 -0.33 -11.32
CA ASP A 11 -16.87 0.58 -11.47
C ASP A 11 -17.21 1.96 -10.91
N VAL A 12 -16.24 2.64 -10.29
CA VAL A 12 -16.47 3.93 -9.61
C VAL A 12 -15.78 5.06 -10.35
N PRO A 13 -16.53 5.96 -11.02
CA PRO A 13 -16.02 7.25 -11.45
C PRO A 13 -15.73 8.12 -10.22
N THR A 14 -14.51 8.61 -10.10
CA THR A 14 -14.08 9.41 -8.95
C THR A 14 -13.00 10.40 -9.34
N THR A 15 -12.45 11.11 -8.36
CA THR A 15 -11.29 11.98 -8.49
C THR A 15 -10.16 11.45 -7.62
N MET A 16 -8.97 11.32 -8.21
CA MET A 16 -7.74 10.99 -7.49
C MET A 16 -6.80 12.18 -7.46
N ASN A 17 -6.12 12.38 -6.31
CA ASN A 17 -5.12 13.43 -6.21
C ASN A 17 -3.75 12.89 -6.60
N TYR A 18 -3.16 13.48 -7.63
CA TYR A 18 -1.80 13.22 -8.08
C TYR A 18 -0.84 14.31 -7.60
N TYR A 19 0.45 14.04 -7.74
CA TYR A 19 1.50 14.98 -7.38
C TYR A 19 1.62 16.13 -8.38
N ILE A 20 1.72 17.34 -7.84
CA ILE A 20 2.21 18.53 -8.54
C ILE A 20 3.24 19.24 -7.63
N PRO A 21 4.35 19.79 -8.17
CA PRO A 21 5.33 20.49 -7.34
C PRO A 21 4.75 21.75 -6.70
N ILE A 22 5.17 22.04 -5.45
CA ILE A 22 5.03 23.36 -4.84
C ILE A 22 6.43 23.98 -4.81
N GLY A 23 6.65 25.02 -5.63
CA GLY A 23 7.97 25.62 -5.82
C GLY A 23 8.90 24.77 -6.71
N GLU A 24 10.19 25.08 -6.68
CA GLU A 24 11.21 24.45 -7.54
C GLU A 24 12.04 23.37 -6.84
N ASP A 25 11.96 23.30 -5.50
CA ASP A 25 12.71 22.33 -4.71
C ASP A 25 12.19 20.90 -4.89
N ALA A 26 13.09 19.92 -4.75
CA ALA A 26 12.71 18.51 -4.72
C ALA A 26 11.68 18.23 -3.61
N PRO A 27 10.72 17.31 -3.82
CA PRO A 27 9.64 17.11 -2.86
C PRO A 27 10.16 16.51 -1.56
N TYR A 28 9.63 17.00 -0.45
CA TYR A 28 9.92 16.52 0.90
C TYR A 28 8.67 16.57 1.78
N ARG A 29 8.71 15.77 2.83
CA ARG A 29 7.76 15.79 3.95
C ARG A 29 8.47 15.49 5.25
N TYR A 30 8.30 16.35 6.24
CA TYR A 30 8.68 16.05 7.62
C TYR A 30 7.60 15.16 8.27
N VAL A 31 8.04 14.12 8.97
CA VAL A 31 7.15 13.22 9.71
C VAL A 31 6.70 13.84 11.04
N GLN A 32 7.51 14.74 11.58
CA GLN A 32 7.25 15.51 12.80
C GLN A 32 7.32 17.01 12.48
N SER A 33 7.21 17.85 13.51
CA SER A 33 7.35 19.30 13.36
C SER A 33 8.69 19.66 12.69
N PRO A 34 8.65 20.44 11.60
CA PRO A 34 9.86 20.90 10.92
C PRO A 34 10.56 22.00 11.73
N PRO A 35 11.80 22.39 11.34
CA PRO A 35 12.43 23.61 11.86
C PRO A 35 11.53 24.84 11.69
N GLU A 36 11.70 25.83 12.56
CA GLU A 36 10.91 27.07 12.51
C GLU A 36 11.00 27.75 11.14
N GLY A 37 9.86 28.15 10.59
CA GLY A 37 9.77 28.78 9.27
C GLY A 37 9.81 27.82 8.07
N VAL A 38 10.03 26.52 8.29
CA VAL A 38 10.02 25.51 7.21
C VAL A 38 8.63 24.87 7.11
N PRO A 39 8.00 24.82 5.92
CA PRO A 39 6.75 24.10 5.72
C PRO A 39 6.87 22.61 6.06
N LEU A 40 5.78 21.97 6.50
CA LEU A 40 5.78 20.53 6.78
C LEU A 40 6.12 19.70 5.52
N HIS A 41 5.70 20.17 4.35
CA HIS A 41 5.99 19.56 3.04
C HIS A 41 5.82 20.59 1.92
N ASN A 42 6.41 20.30 0.75
CA ASN A 42 6.19 21.01 -0.52
C ASN A 42 5.53 20.10 -1.59
N ILE A 43 4.79 19.08 -1.15
CA ILE A 43 4.06 18.14 -2.02
C ILE A 43 2.66 18.69 -2.31
N GLY A 44 2.41 19.10 -3.56
CA GLY A 44 1.11 19.56 -4.03
C GLY A 44 0.18 18.41 -4.42
N ARG A 45 -1.11 18.74 -4.54
CA ARG A 45 -2.17 17.80 -4.92
C ARG A 45 -2.93 18.35 -6.10
N GLU A 46 -2.98 17.59 -7.18
CA GLU A 46 -3.75 17.90 -8.38
C GLU A 46 -4.84 16.84 -8.59
N PRO A 47 -6.13 17.22 -8.49
CA PRO A 47 -7.24 16.29 -8.70
C PRO A 47 -7.42 15.96 -10.18
N HIS A 48 -7.49 14.67 -10.51
CA HIS A 48 -7.81 14.17 -11.85
C HIS A 48 -8.99 13.20 -11.83
N PRO A 49 -9.95 13.32 -12.76
CA PRO A 49 -11.03 12.35 -12.89
C PRO A 49 -10.48 11.01 -13.38
N VAL A 50 -10.91 9.93 -12.74
CA VAL A 50 -10.52 8.55 -13.07
C VAL A 50 -11.72 7.61 -12.89
N VAL A 51 -11.65 6.43 -13.50
CA VAL A 51 -12.54 5.31 -13.19
C VAL A 51 -11.73 4.26 -12.46
N VAL A 52 -12.22 3.80 -11.31
CA VAL A 52 -11.64 2.68 -10.57
C VAL A 52 -12.45 1.43 -10.86
N HIS A 53 -11.81 0.46 -11.51
CA HIS A 53 -12.46 -0.76 -11.98
C HIS A 53 -12.60 -1.78 -10.85
N ASN A 54 -13.78 -2.34 -10.69
CA ASN A 54 -14.02 -3.36 -9.68
C ASN A 54 -13.54 -4.73 -10.15
N VAL A 55 -12.76 -5.42 -9.31
CA VAL A 55 -12.17 -6.73 -9.63
C VAL A 55 -12.97 -7.92 -9.08
N ARG A 56 -14.12 -7.69 -8.43
CA ARG A 56 -14.95 -8.76 -7.85
C ARG A 56 -15.28 -9.84 -8.89
N GLY A 57 -14.93 -11.10 -8.60
CA GLY A 57 -15.10 -12.24 -9.50
C GLY A 57 -13.95 -12.46 -10.50
N HIS A 58 -13.01 -11.52 -10.55
CA HIS A 58 -11.83 -11.51 -11.41
C HIS A 58 -10.53 -11.39 -10.59
N GLU A 59 -10.57 -11.66 -9.28
CA GLU A 59 -9.44 -11.49 -8.37
C GLU A 59 -8.21 -12.30 -8.82
N ALA A 60 -8.43 -13.46 -9.44
CA ALA A 60 -7.38 -14.34 -9.94
C ALA A 60 -6.60 -13.80 -11.16
N ASP A 61 -7.13 -12.79 -11.85
CA ASP A 61 -6.47 -12.15 -13.00
C ASP A 61 -5.35 -11.18 -12.55
N PHE A 62 -5.29 -10.85 -11.25
CA PHE A 62 -4.35 -9.91 -10.66
C PHE A 62 -3.33 -10.64 -9.77
N LEU A 63 -2.11 -10.72 -10.28
CA LEU A 63 -1.02 -11.47 -9.65
C LEU A 63 0.11 -10.53 -9.25
N ILE A 64 0.66 -10.77 -8.05
CA ILE A 64 1.67 -9.93 -7.42
C ILE A 64 2.90 -9.68 -8.32
N ASP A 65 3.28 -10.66 -9.14
CA ASP A 65 4.45 -10.60 -10.03
C ASP A 65 4.17 -10.00 -11.40
N THR A 66 2.90 -9.80 -11.77
CA THR A 66 2.48 -9.24 -13.07
C THR A 66 1.88 -7.84 -12.93
N THR A 67 0.92 -7.66 -12.04
CA THR A 67 0.20 -6.38 -11.85
C THR A 67 0.74 -5.59 -10.67
N GLY A 68 1.53 -6.22 -9.79
CA GLY A 68 2.09 -5.60 -8.59
C GLY A 68 1.19 -5.74 -7.34
N PHE A 69 0.00 -6.29 -7.48
CA PHE A 69 -0.91 -6.54 -6.37
C PHE A 69 -1.68 -7.84 -6.55
N GLN A 70 -2.21 -8.38 -5.45
CA GLN A 70 -2.98 -9.62 -5.44
C GLN A 70 -3.99 -9.62 -4.31
N TYR A 71 -5.21 -10.09 -4.58
CA TYR A 71 -6.22 -10.32 -3.56
C TYR A 71 -6.22 -11.79 -3.14
N VAL A 72 -6.23 -12.05 -1.83
CA VAL A 72 -6.24 -13.40 -1.26
C VAL A 72 -7.27 -13.50 -0.15
N LYS A 73 -7.84 -14.69 0.02
CA LYS A 73 -8.75 -14.98 1.13
C LYS A 73 -7.95 -15.49 2.32
N HIS A 74 -8.11 -14.83 3.47
CA HIS A 74 -7.49 -15.23 4.72
C HIS A 74 -8.35 -14.83 5.92
N VAL A 75 -8.83 -15.84 6.65
CA VAL A 75 -9.60 -15.65 7.89
C VAL A 75 -8.63 -15.57 9.06
N SER A 76 -8.55 -14.41 9.70
CA SER A 76 -7.64 -14.20 10.84
C SER A 76 -8.19 -14.65 12.17
N ALA A 77 -7.31 -15.13 13.05
CA ALA A 77 -7.61 -15.37 14.45
C ALA A 77 -7.59 -14.05 15.26
N GLU A 78 -6.81 -13.05 14.84
CA GLU A 78 -6.98 -11.67 15.30
C GLU A 78 -8.25 -11.05 14.69
N LYS A 79 -9.12 -10.49 15.52
CA LYS A 79 -10.42 -9.92 15.10
C LYS A 79 -10.62 -8.48 15.56
N GLU A 80 -10.01 -8.09 16.67
CA GLU A 80 -10.26 -6.82 17.33
C GLU A 80 -9.23 -5.75 16.95
N PHE A 81 -7.97 -6.14 16.70
CA PHE A 81 -6.89 -5.23 16.28
C PHE A 81 -6.73 -3.98 17.19
N ASP A 82 -6.99 -4.12 18.49
CA ASP A 82 -6.89 -3.05 19.48
C ASP A 82 -5.75 -3.26 20.50
N ASP A 83 -5.16 -4.46 20.53
CA ASP A 83 -4.03 -4.84 21.38
C ASP A 83 -2.76 -5.11 20.56
N GLU A 84 -1.74 -4.29 20.78
CA GLU A 84 -0.45 -4.37 20.09
C GLU A 84 0.19 -5.76 20.24
N LYS A 85 0.16 -6.33 21.44
CA LYS A 85 0.80 -7.62 21.73
C LYS A 85 0.10 -8.74 20.98
N ARG A 86 -1.23 -8.70 20.88
CA ARG A 86 -2.02 -9.68 20.14
C ARG A 86 -1.75 -9.58 18.63
N ILE A 87 -1.62 -8.35 18.10
CA ILE A 87 -1.19 -8.12 16.71
C ILE A 87 0.19 -8.76 16.46
N THR A 88 1.18 -8.50 17.32
CA THR A 88 2.54 -9.03 17.13
C THR A 88 2.65 -10.53 17.40
N ASP A 89 1.92 -11.07 18.37
CA ASP A 89 2.05 -12.48 18.76
C ASP A 89 1.20 -13.43 17.93
N VAL A 90 0.11 -12.93 17.34
CA VAL A 90 -0.87 -13.72 16.57
C VAL A 90 -0.85 -13.28 15.12
N TYR A 91 -1.25 -12.03 14.84
CA TYR A 91 -1.49 -11.61 13.46
C TYR A 91 -0.22 -11.55 12.61
N TYR A 92 0.92 -11.14 13.18
CA TYR A 92 2.20 -11.16 12.46
C TYR A 92 2.58 -12.57 12.00
N LYS A 93 2.35 -13.60 12.84
CA LYS A 93 2.59 -15.00 12.45
C LYS A 93 1.70 -15.43 11.29
N GLU A 94 0.44 -15.00 11.30
CA GLU A 94 -0.47 -15.26 10.19
C GLU A 94 0.00 -14.59 8.89
N VAL A 95 0.50 -13.35 8.98
CA VAL A 95 1.04 -12.60 7.83
C VAL A 95 2.29 -13.29 7.27
N GLU A 96 3.19 -13.77 8.12
CA GLU A 96 4.37 -14.53 7.68
C GLU A 96 3.97 -15.79 6.91
N GLU A 97 3.05 -16.60 7.46
CA GLU A 97 2.59 -17.83 6.80
C GLU A 97 1.82 -17.54 5.50
N LEU A 98 1.02 -16.48 5.48
CA LEU A 98 0.34 -16.02 4.27
C LEU A 98 1.34 -15.66 3.17
N LEU A 99 2.39 -14.89 3.49
CA LEU A 99 3.41 -14.50 2.51
C LEU A 99 4.28 -15.68 2.07
N LYS A 100 4.60 -16.64 2.96
CA LYS A 100 5.28 -17.89 2.57
C LYS A 100 4.46 -18.67 1.56
N LYS A 101 3.14 -18.79 1.79
CA LYS A 101 2.21 -19.52 0.92
C LYS A 101 1.99 -18.82 -0.42
N GLU A 102 1.63 -17.54 -0.40
CA GLU A 102 1.11 -16.84 -1.58
C GLU A 102 2.23 -16.31 -2.49
N VAL A 103 3.40 -15.97 -1.93
CA VAL A 103 4.49 -15.35 -2.70
C VAL A 103 5.82 -16.10 -2.61
N GLY A 104 5.80 -17.31 -2.02
CA GLY A 104 6.95 -18.20 -1.96
C GLY A 104 8.08 -17.72 -1.05
N ALA A 105 7.78 -16.85 -0.07
CA ALA A 105 8.77 -16.32 0.85
C ALA A 105 9.52 -17.45 1.59
N LYS A 106 10.84 -17.31 1.73
CA LYS A 106 11.67 -18.15 2.63
C LYS A 106 11.86 -17.49 3.98
N ARG A 107 11.99 -16.17 3.97
CA ARG A 107 12.04 -15.34 5.17
C ARG A 107 11.16 -14.12 5.00
N VAL A 108 10.51 -13.75 6.10
CA VAL A 108 9.70 -12.53 6.22
C VAL A 108 10.21 -11.79 7.45
N PHE A 109 10.40 -10.48 7.32
CA PHE A 109 10.69 -9.60 8.46
C PHE A 109 9.66 -8.46 8.46
N ILE A 110 8.80 -8.47 9.47
CA ILE A 110 7.79 -7.44 9.67
C ILE A 110 8.41 -6.31 10.48
N PHE A 111 8.51 -5.11 9.91
CA PHE A 111 9.19 -4.00 10.57
C PHE A 111 8.26 -2.98 11.21
N ASP A 112 7.02 -2.87 10.72
CA ASP A 112 5.97 -2.06 11.33
C ASP A 112 4.59 -2.50 10.84
N HIS A 113 3.56 -1.98 11.51
CA HIS A 113 2.21 -1.95 10.98
C HIS A 113 1.58 -0.58 11.25
N THR A 114 0.45 -0.31 10.61
CA THR A 114 -0.32 0.91 10.85
C THR A 114 -1.80 0.59 10.80
N ILE A 115 -2.52 0.95 11.85
CA ILE A 115 -3.98 0.98 11.85
C ILE A 115 -4.43 2.37 11.42
N ARG A 116 -5.32 2.43 10.44
CA ARG A 116 -5.86 3.67 9.89
C ARG A 116 -7.36 3.75 10.09
N ARG A 117 -7.79 4.79 10.80
CA ARG A 117 -9.19 5.28 10.89
C ARG A 117 -9.42 6.50 9.99
N GLY A 118 -8.41 6.87 9.18
CA GLY A 118 -8.42 7.97 8.23
C GLY A 118 -7.45 7.67 7.07
N PRO A 119 -7.92 7.63 5.81
CA PRO A 119 -7.09 7.25 4.67
C PRO A 119 -6.13 8.34 4.19
N ALA A 120 -5.07 7.93 3.50
CA ALA A 120 -4.28 8.81 2.65
C ALA A 120 -4.91 8.89 1.25
N GLU A 121 -5.15 10.12 0.78
CA GLU A 121 -5.85 10.40 -0.49
C GLU A 121 -4.94 11.06 -1.53
N LEU A 122 -3.64 10.81 -1.45
CA LEU A 122 -2.65 11.18 -2.48
C LEU A 122 -2.11 9.89 -3.09
N VAL A 123 -1.99 9.83 -4.41
CA VAL A 123 -1.36 8.68 -5.07
C VAL A 123 0.12 8.63 -4.70
N HIS A 124 0.54 7.49 -4.16
CA HIS A 124 1.92 7.28 -3.70
C HIS A 124 2.35 5.82 -3.82
N ILE A 125 3.65 5.60 -3.65
CA ILE A 125 4.28 4.31 -3.36
C ILE A 125 5.17 4.50 -2.14
N ASP A 126 5.10 3.58 -1.19
CA ASP A 126 5.68 3.72 0.14
C ASP A 126 7.21 3.83 0.18
N GLN A 127 7.93 3.37 -0.85
CA GLN A 127 9.38 3.36 -0.86
C GLN A 127 9.91 3.70 -2.26
N THR A 128 11.01 4.46 -2.31
CA THR A 128 11.86 4.48 -3.50
C THR A 128 12.77 3.25 -3.53
N TYR A 129 13.29 2.91 -4.71
CA TYR A 129 14.18 1.77 -4.88
C TYR A 129 15.38 1.77 -3.93
N ASP A 130 16.04 2.93 -3.77
CA ASP A 130 17.18 3.06 -2.87
C ASP A 130 16.76 2.99 -1.39
N ALA A 131 15.60 3.56 -1.05
CA ALA A 131 15.05 3.51 0.30
C ALA A 131 14.69 2.08 0.71
N SER A 132 14.23 1.25 -0.23
CA SER A 132 13.95 -0.16 0.00
C SER A 132 15.21 -0.95 0.36
N VAL A 133 16.32 -0.74 -0.34
CA VAL A 133 17.61 -1.37 -0.01
C VAL A 133 18.12 -0.91 1.35
N LYS A 134 18.03 0.39 1.64
CA LYS A 134 18.37 0.95 2.96
C LYS A 134 17.50 0.39 4.08
N ARG A 135 16.24 0.02 3.80
CA ARG A 135 15.33 -0.61 4.78
C ARG A 135 15.84 -2.00 5.19
N VAL A 136 16.39 -2.77 4.26
CA VAL A 136 17.03 -4.06 4.56
C VAL A 136 18.25 -3.87 5.46
N GLN A 137 19.13 -2.94 5.10
CA GLN A 137 20.34 -2.62 5.88
C GLN A 137 19.99 -2.15 7.29
N TYR A 138 19.00 -1.25 7.40
CA TYR A 138 18.59 -0.69 8.69
C TYR A 138 18.03 -1.75 9.65
N HIS A 139 17.21 -2.67 9.14
CA HIS A 139 16.52 -3.65 9.99
C HIS A 139 17.30 -4.95 10.22
N LEU A 140 18.13 -5.36 9.27
CA LEU A 140 18.78 -6.67 9.30
C LEU A 140 20.29 -6.62 9.51
N GLY A 141 20.89 -5.42 9.59
CA GLY A 141 22.27 -5.21 10.00
C GLY A 141 23.26 -6.14 9.28
N ASP A 142 23.95 -6.97 10.06
CA ASP A 142 25.00 -7.88 9.60
C ASP A 142 24.50 -8.93 8.57
N GLU A 143 23.20 -9.21 8.51
CA GLU A 143 22.63 -10.15 7.54
C GLU A 143 22.26 -9.50 6.21
N ALA A 144 22.23 -8.17 6.12
CA ALA A 144 21.69 -7.45 4.99
C ALA A 144 22.41 -7.78 3.68
N ASP A 145 23.74 -7.77 3.67
CA ASP A 145 24.55 -8.05 2.47
C ASP A 145 24.27 -9.45 1.90
N ARG A 146 24.10 -10.44 2.79
CA ARG A 146 23.77 -11.82 2.41
C ARG A 146 22.38 -11.91 1.78
N LEU A 147 21.39 -11.25 2.40
CA LEU A 147 20.00 -11.29 1.94
C LEU A 147 19.79 -10.50 0.64
N LEU A 148 20.50 -9.39 0.45
CA LEU A 148 20.49 -8.57 -0.78
C LEU A 148 21.08 -9.30 -2.00
N GLN A 149 21.78 -10.42 -1.81
CA GLN A 149 22.20 -11.29 -2.92
C GLN A 149 21.06 -12.17 -3.49
N GLY A 150 19.93 -12.25 -2.78
CA GLY A 150 18.71 -12.91 -3.25
C GLY A 150 17.69 -11.92 -3.79
N ARG A 151 16.53 -12.44 -4.22
CA ARG A 151 15.38 -11.58 -4.51
C ARG A 151 14.82 -11.02 -3.22
N VAL A 152 14.69 -9.70 -3.17
CA VAL A 152 14.15 -8.95 -2.03
C VAL A 152 12.94 -8.17 -2.49
N ARG A 153 11.88 -8.26 -1.69
CA ARG A 153 10.61 -7.58 -1.92
C ARG A 153 10.20 -6.81 -0.69
N ILE A 154 9.47 -5.71 -0.89
CA ILE A 154 8.66 -5.10 0.16
C ILE A 154 7.22 -5.30 -0.22
N ILE A 155 6.47 -6.02 0.60
CA ILE A 155 5.05 -6.30 0.38
C ILE A 155 4.29 -5.80 1.60
N ASN A 156 3.36 -4.89 1.35
CA ASN A 156 2.38 -4.47 2.33
C ASN A 156 1.20 -5.46 2.30
N VAL A 157 0.80 -5.92 3.48
CA VAL A 157 -0.38 -6.76 3.68
C VAL A 157 -1.48 -5.87 4.24
N TRP A 158 -2.42 -5.48 3.39
CA TRP A 158 -3.50 -4.57 3.70
C TRP A 158 -4.82 -5.32 3.92
N ARG A 159 -5.55 -4.95 4.97
CA ARG A 159 -6.82 -5.58 5.31
C ARG A 159 -7.82 -4.59 5.92
N PRO A 160 -9.10 -4.58 5.51
CA PRO A 160 -10.16 -3.99 6.30
C PRO A 160 -10.32 -4.69 7.65
N ILE A 161 -10.60 -3.96 8.72
CA ILE A 161 -10.85 -4.54 10.05
C ILE A 161 -12.27 -4.20 10.51
N HIS A 162 -12.84 -5.07 11.34
CA HIS A 162 -14.21 -5.03 11.90
C HIS A 162 -15.37 -5.14 10.89
N HIS A 163 -15.30 -4.49 9.74
CA HIS A 163 -16.37 -4.44 8.74
C HIS A 163 -15.82 -4.25 7.31
N PRO A 164 -16.66 -4.44 6.28
CA PRO A 164 -16.23 -4.17 4.91
C PRO A 164 -15.76 -2.72 4.69
N ALA A 165 -14.82 -2.55 3.76
CA ALA A 165 -14.33 -1.24 3.36
C ALA A 165 -15.32 -0.54 2.42
N ALA A 166 -16.37 0.07 3.00
CA ALA A 166 -17.35 0.85 2.25
C ALA A 166 -16.76 2.22 1.88
N HIS A 167 -16.62 3.12 2.85
CA HIS A 167 -16.13 4.47 2.58
C HIS A 167 -14.63 4.51 2.30
N LYS A 168 -14.27 5.19 1.22
CA LYS A 168 -12.88 5.42 0.83
C LYS A 168 -12.08 4.12 0.70
N PRO A 169 -12.51 3.16 -0.13
CA PRO A 169 -11.80 1.90 -0.30
C PRO A 169 -10.40 2.14 -0.89
N LEU A 170 -9.56 1.11 -0.86
CA LEU A 170 -8.20 1.22 -1.38
C LEU A 170 -8.19 0.88 -2.87
N ALA A 171 -7.68 1.82 -3.68
CA ALA A 171 -7.37 1.60 -5.08
C ALA A 171 -5.88 1.30 -5.26
N VAL A 172 -5.58 0.42 -6.21
CA VAL A 172 -4.24 0.02 -6.64
C VAL A 172 -4.14 0.16 -8.16
N SER A 173 -3.02 0.68 -8.65
CA SER A 173 -2.76 0.83 -10.08
C SER A 173 -1.92 -0.32 -10.60
N ASP A 174 -2.29 -0.85 -11.75
CA ASP A 174 -1.56 -1.92 -12.42
C ASP A 174 -0.19 -1.45 -12.92
N TRP A 175 0.85 -2.13 -12.43
CA TRP A 175 2.25 -1.89 -12.76
C TRP A 175 2.53 -1.81 -14.25
N ARG A 176 1.84 -2.61 -15.08
CA ARG A 176 2.09 -2.71 -16.53
C ARG A 176 1.83 -1.40 -17.27
N PHE A 177 1.13 -0.46 -16.65
CA PHE A 177 0.77 0.83 -17.20
C PHE A 177 1.44 2.02 -16.51
N LEU A 178 2.40 1.75 -15.61
CA LEU A 178 3.23 2.76 -14.95
C LEU A 178 4.47 3.05 -15.81
N ASP A 179 4.71 4.34 -16.10
CA ASP A 179 5.95 4.80 -16.70
C ASP A 179 6.93 5.21 -15.59
N GLU A 180 7.84 4.30 -15.24
CA GLU A 180 8.81 4.54 -14.16
C GLU A 180 9.65 5.81 -14.36
N THR A 181 9.93 6.19 -15.62
CA THR A 181 10.78 7.33 -15.94
C THR A 181 10.07 8.67 -15.78
N HIS A 182 8.76 8.72 -16.05
CA HIS A 182 8.02 9.98 -16.09
C HIS A 182 7.04 10.14 -14.92
N ASP A 183 6.49 9.04 -14.41
CA ASP A 183 5.43 9.06 -13.40
C ASP A 183 5.99 9.17 -11.98
N LEU A 184 7.18 8.62 -11.73
CA LEU A 184 7.74 8.50 -10.39
C LEU A 184 8.59 9.71 -9.99
N VAL A 185 8.23 10.32 -8.85
CA VAL A 185 8.96 11.46 -8.27
C VAL A 185 9.42 11.09 -6.86
N PRO A 186 10.73 10.87 -6.63
CA PRO A 186 11.28 10.65 -5.31
C PRO A 186 10.95 11.82 -4.37
N ALA A 187 10.28 11.52 -3.26
CA ALA A 187 9.92 12.49 -2.24
C ALA A 187 10.58 12.09 -0.90
N ARG A 188 11.39 13.00 -0.36
CA ARG A 188 12.12 12.78 0.88
C ARG A 188 11.16 12.70 2.06
N LEU A 189 11.33 11.69 2.92
CA LEU A 189 10.57 11.52 4.14
C LEU A 189 11.50 11.72 5.34
N ILE A 190 11.43 12.88 5.96
CA ILE A 190 12.42 13.35 6.94
C ILE A 190 11.94 13.04 8.36
N TYR A 191 12.71 12.19 9.06
CA TYR A 191 12.52 11.87 10.48
C TYR A 191 13.61 12.60 11.31
N PRO A 192 13.45 12.72 12.64
CA PRO A 192 14.47 13.35 13.49
C PRO A 192 15.86 12.71 13.42
N HIS A 193 15.94 11.40 13.16
CA HIS A 193 17.19 10.63 13.23
C HIS A 193 17.56 9.91 11.93
N ARG A 194 16.73 10.03 10.89
CA ARG A 194 16.97 9.38 9.60
C ARG A 194 16.17 10.03 8.49
N GLU A 195 16.57 9.75 7.26
CA GLU A 195 15.81 10.10 6.06
C GLU A 195 15.37 8.83 5.35
N GLY A 196 14.08 8.74 5.04
CA GLY A 196 13.53 7.78 4.08
C GLY A 196 13.12 8.49 2.80
N SER A 197 12.54 7.74 1.86
CA SER A 197 12.01 8.33 0.62
C SER A 197 10.85 7.48 0.10
N THR A 198 9.80 8.13 -0.37
CA THR A 198 8.63 7.53 -1.02
C THR A 198 8.60 7.98 -2.49
N PHE A 199 7.79 7.35 -3.33
CA PHE A 199 7.44 7.97 -4.61
C PHE A 199 6.12 8.73 -4.46
N SER A 200 6.16 10.01 -4.78
CA SER A 200 5.00 10.74 -5.28
C SER A 200 4.79 10.37 -6.74
N VAL A 201 3.54 10.39 -7.21
CA VAL A 201 3.21 9.92 -8.57
C VAL A 201 2.55 11.05 -9.37
N ARG A 202 3.09 11.36 -10.55
CA ARG A 202 2.49 12.30 -11.50
C ARG A 202 1.29 11.67 -12.20
N TYR A 203 0.36 12.50 -12.65
CA TYR A 203 -0.76 12.00 -13.43
C TYR A 203 -0.29 11.45 -14.78
N ASN A 204 -0.84 10.31 -15.15
CA ASN A 204 -0.69 9.70 -16.45
C ASN A 204 -2.02 9.02 -16.80
N PRO A 205 -2.66 9.37 -17.94
CA PRO A 205 -3.95 8.80 -18.33
C PRO A 205 -3.89 7.30 -18.65
N LYS A 206 -2.69 6.72 -18.78
CA LYS A 206 -2.52 5.28 -18.98
C LYS A 206 -2.73 4.47 -17.70
N HIS A 207 -2.58 5.07 -16.51
CA HIS A 207 -2.78 4.38 -15.24
C HIS A 207 -4.13 3.66 -15.21
N GLN A 208 -4.11 2.37 -14.88
CA GLN A 208 -5.30 1.54 -14.76
C GLN A 208 -5.55 1.22 -13.30
N TRP A 209 -6.65 1.74 -12.76
CA TRP A 209 -6.98 1.66 -11.34
C TRP A 209 -7.99 0.56 -11.06
N TYR A 210 -7.72 -0.18 -9.99
CA TYR A 210 -8.54 -1.30 -9.56
C TYR A 210 -8.85 -1.24 -8.07
N TYR A 211 -9.99 -1.79 -7.68
CA TYR A 211 -10.37 -2.00 -6.28
C TYR A 211 -11.25 -3.24 -6.15
N LEU A 212 -11.42 -3.73 -4.93
CA LEU A 212 -12.32 -4.84 -4.63
C LEU A 212 -13.61 -4.31 -3.99
N SER A 213 -14.72 -4.39 -4.72
CA SER A 213 -16.01 -3.95 -4.19
C SER A 213 -16.46 -4.80 -2.99
N ASN A 214 -16.96 -4.11 -1.95
CA ASN A 214 -17.36 -4.69 -0.67
C ASN A 214 -16.26 -5.60 -0.06
N GLN A 215 -15.00 -5.18 -0.13
CA GLN A 215 -13.87 -5.93 0.41
C GLN A 215 -14.06 -6.16 1.92
N THR A 216 -14.15 -7.42 2.31
CA THR A 216 -14.39 -7.83 3.70
C THR A 216 -13.09 -8.01 4.49
N PRO A 217 -13.13 -8.11 5.83
CA PRO A 217 -11.94 -8.44 6.62
C PRO A 217 -11.30 -9.81 6.31
N GLU A 218 -11.99 -10.69 5.59
CA GLU A 218 -11.44 -11.99 5.14
C GLU A 218 -10.71 -11.89 3.80
N GLU A 219 -10.69 -10.70 3.18
CA GLU A 219 -10.11 -10.45 1.88
C GLU A 219 -8.93 -9.50 2.02
N VAL A 220 -7.73 -10.06 1.91
CA VAL A 220 -6.46 -9.38 2.11
C VAL A 220 -5.93 -8.95 0.76
N LEU A 221 -5.43 -7.71 0.69
CA LEU A 221 -4.75 -7.17 -0.46
C LEU A 221 -3.25 -7.14 -0.19
N LEU A 222 -2.48 -7.85 -1.02
CA LEU A 222 -1.03 -7.77 -1.06
C LEU A 222 -0.64 -6.66 -2.04
N ILE A 223 0.17 -5.70 -1.60
CA ILE A 223 0.62 -4.56 -2.40
C ILE A 223 2.13 -4.61 -2.45
N LYS A 224 2.69 -4.71 -3.65
CA LYS A 224 4.13 -4.69 -3.83
C LYS A 224 4.63 -3.25 -3.83
N CYS A 225 5.45 -2.92 -2.85
CA CYS A 225 6.09 -1.61 -2.71
C CYS A 225 7.55 -1.61 -3.17
N TYR A 226 8.14 -2.78 -3.42
CA TYR A 226 9.47 -2.95 -4.00
C TYR A 226 9.68 -4.39 -4.47
N ASP A 227 10.44 -4.55 -5.56
CA ASP A 227 11.06 -5.81 -5.99
C ASP A 227 12.45 -5.53 -6.57
N SER A 228 13.41 -6.35 -6.18
CA SER A 228 14.74 -6.36 -6.79
C SER A 228 14.75 -7.07 -8.15
N ASP A 229 13.76 -7.92 -8.44
CA ASP A 229 13.65 -8.58 -9.75
C ASP A 229 13.03 -7.62 -10.77
N VAL A 230 13.82 -7.25 -11.78
CA VAL A 230 13.44 -6.26 -12.80
C VAL A 230 12.59 -6.86 -13.92
N ASP A 231 12.47 -8.19 -13.99
CA ASP A 231 11.62 -8.88 -14.97
C ASP A 231 10.17 -9.03 -14.48
N LYS A 232 9.85 -8.53 -13.28
CA LYS A 232 8.54 -8.62 -12.62
C LYS A 232 7.97 -7.23 -12.35
N ALA A 233 6.69 -7.18 -11.96
CA ALA A 233 6.15 -5.99 -11.34
C ALA A 233 6.95 -5.61 -10.11
N ARG A 234 7.36 -4.33 -9.99
CA ARG A 234 8.26 -3.88 -8.92
C ARG A 234 7.61 -2.98 -7.89
N LEU A 235 6.63 -2.17 -8.29
CA LEU A 235 5.93 -1.24 -7.42
C LEU A 235 4.43 -1.25 -7.72
N THR A 236 3.63 -0.57 -6.90
CA THR A 236 2.18 -0.41 -7.12
C THR A 236 1.74 0.93 -6.55
N PRO A 237 1.43 1.92 -7.40
CA PRO A 237 0.77 3.13 -6.95
C PRO A 237 -0.54 2.79 -6.26
N HIS A 238 -0.81 3.39 -5.11
CA HIS A 238 -2.04 3.15 -4.36
C HIS A 238 -2.53 4.40 -3.65
N THR A 239 -3.83 4.45 -3.43
CA THR A 239 -4.48 5.56 -2.74
C THR A 239 -5.87 5.14 -2.25
N ALA A 240 -6.40 5.83 -1.25
CA ALA A 240 -7.84 5.77 -1.02
C ALA A 240 -8.54 6.78 -1.91
N PHE A 241 -9.74 6.45 -2.38
CA PHE A 241 -10.51 7.33 -3.26
C PHE A 241 -11.93 7.53 -2.74
N PRO A 242 -12.55 8.71 -2.93
CA PRO A 242 -13.95 8.90 -2.59
C PRO A 242 -14.84 8.00 -3.44
N ASP A 243 -15.69 7.19 -2.80
CA ASP A 243 -16.77 6.47 -3.47
C ASP A 243 -18.09 7.10 -3.04
N THR A 244 -18.72 7.84 -3.95
CA THR A 244 -20.00 8.51 -3.71
C THR A 244 -21.19 7.57 -3.72
N THR A 245 -21.00 6.32 -4.12
CA THR A 245 -22.07 5.31 -4.12
C THR A 245 -22.19 4.61 -2.76
N SER A 246 -21.14 4.67 -1.92
CA SER A 246 -21.14 4.09 -0.59
C SER A 246 -22.33 4.60 0.26
N PRO A 247 -23.05 3.73 1.01
CA PRO A 247 -24.21 4.13 1.78
C PRO A 247 -23.77 5.09 2.90
N PRO A 248 -24.43 6.24 3.11
CA PRO A 248 -24.03 7.19 4.14
C PRO A 248 -24.00 6.62 5.57
N GLU A 249 -24.80 5.58 5.83
CA GLU A 249 -24.90 4.87 7.10
C GLU A 249 -23.88 3.73 7.27
N ALA A 250 -23.13 3.40 6.22
CA ALA A 250 -22.09 2.39 6.32
C ALA A 250 -20.97 2.87 7.25
N PRO A 251 -20.32 1.96 7.99
CA PRO A 251 -19.21 2.34 8.84
C PRO A 251 -18.04 2.85 8.02
N HIS A 252 -17.35 3.89 8.52
CA HIS A 252 -16.13 4.40 7.91
C HIS A 252 -15.04 3.33 7.94
N ARG A 253 -14.38 3.09 6.80
CA ARG A 253 -13.31 2.11 6.67
C ARG A 253 -12.26 2.24 7.76
N GLU A 254 -12.07 1.16 8.48
CA GLU A 254 -10.91 0.90 9.31
C GLU A 254 -10.06 -0.18 8.64
N SER A 255 -8.73 -0.03 8.71
CA SER A 255 -7.82 -0.98 8.08
C SER A 255 -6.50 -1.11 8.83
N ILE A 256 -5.88 -2.27 8.74
CA ILE A 256 -4.49 -2.49 9.12
C ILE A 256 -3.63 -2.71 7.87
N GLU A 257 -2.42 -2.17 7.88
CA GLU A 257 -1.38 -2.39 6.89
C GLU A 257 -0.12 -2.88 7.60
N VAL A 258 0.33 -4.09 7.28
CA VAL A 258 1.56 -4.69 7.84
C VAL A 258 2.64 -4.65 6.78
N ARG A 259 3.79 -4.04 7.08
CA ARG A 259 4.86 -3.83 6.10
C ARG A 259 5.99 -4.83 6.30
N CYS A 260 6.26 -5.60 5.25
CA CYS A 260 7.11 -6.78 5.33
C CYS A 260 8.28 -6.67 4.35
N LEU A 261 9.50 -6.93 4.83
CA LEU A 261 10.59 -7.35 3.97
C LEU A 261 10.41 -8.85 3.68
N VAL A 262 10.48 -9.23 2.41
CA VAL A 262 10.22 -10.60 1.95
C VAL A 262 11.41 -11.08 1.12
N PHE A 263 11.95 -12.25 1.48
CA PHE A 263 13.18 -12.78 0.90
C PHE A 263 12.97 -14.19 0.35
N ASP A 264 13.61 -14.48 -0.78
CA ASP A 264 13.64 -15.83 -1.39
C ASP A 264 14.78 -16.70 -0.83
N ARG A 265 15.49 -16.20 0.17
CA ARG A 265 16.54 -16.89 0.93
C ARG A 265 16.27 -16.74 2.43
N GLU A 266 16.68 -17.72 3.22
CA GLU A 266 16.77 -17.57 4.69
C GLU A 266 17.92 -16.64 5.07
#